data_AF-U5EMG2-F1
#
_entry.id   AF-U5EMG2-F1
#
_cell.length_a   1.000
_cell.length_b   1.000
_cell.length_c   1.000
_cell.angle_alpha   90.00
_cell.angle_beta   90.00
_cell.angle_gamma   90.00
#
_symmetry.space_group_name_H-M   'P 1'
#
loop_
_entity.id
_entity.type
_entity.pdbx_description
1 polymer ?
#
loop_
_entity_poly.entity_id
_entity_poly.type
_entity_poly.pdbx_seq_one_letter_code
_entity_poly.pdbx_strand_id
1 'polypeptide(L)'
;MHIITTVLGATALALTTTGIAAATPMAPHESTYHGPAGFELTLGHTDQSYRQVPALNAMPTNREVFLDNTAYVTAPAGATGGPLNIYSWATVTATTPQVSATNSVFGDTMFL
;
A
#
# COMPACT_ATOMS: atom_id res chain seq x y z
N MET A 1 -58.38 31.53 10.23
CA MET A 1 -57.11 32.13 9.75
C MET A 1 -56.00 31.53 10.60
N HIS A 2 -55.36 30.45 10.13
CA HIS A 2 -54.32 29.72 10.87
C HIS A 2 -52.99 29.90 10.13
N ILE A 3 -52.02 30.52 10.80
CA ILE A 3 -50.66 30.70 10.32
C ILE A 3 -49.91 29.40 10.65
N ILE A 4 -49.47 28.67 9.63
CA ILE A 4 -48.58 27.51 9.77
C ILE A 4 -47.15 28.03 9.63
N THR A 5 -46.41 28.07 10.74
CA THR A 5 -44.99 28.43 10.76
C THR A 5 -44.17 27.19 10.38
N THR A 6 -43.59 27.16 9.18
CA THR A 6 -42.63 26.13 8.78
C THR A 6 -41.29 26.37 9.47
N VAL A 7 -40.90 25.47 10.38
CA VAL A 7 -39.53 25.43 10.91
C VAL A 7 -38.63 24.83 9.82
N LEU A 8 -37.78 25.67 9.25
CA LEU A 8 -36.67 25.25 8.40
C LEU A 8 -35.64 24.53 9.29
N GLY A 9 -35.77 23.21 9.42
CA GLY A 9 -34.75 22.38 10.05
C GLY A 9 -33.53 22.30 9.14
N ALA A 10 -32.57 23.19 9.32
CA ALA A 10 -31.26 23.06 8.68
C ALA A 10 -30.54 21.87 9.30
N THR A 11 -30.70 20.68 8.71
CA THR A 11 -29.78 19.57 8.96
C THR A 11 -28.43 19.99 8.41
N ALA A 12 -27.56 20.48 9.28
CA ALA A 12 -26.17 20.69 8.95
C ALA A 12 -25.56 19.34 8.57
N LEU A 13 -25.37 19.11 7.27
CA LEU A 13 -24.43 18.10 6.81
C LEU A 13 -23.06 18.57 7.31
N ALA A 14 -22.56 17.94 8.37
CA ALA A 14 -21.18 18.11 8.80
C ALA A 14 -20.29 17.55 7.68
N LEU A 15 -19.92 18.43 6.74
CA LEU A 15 -18.91 18.15 5.74
C LEU A 15 -17.57 18.12 6.49
N THR A 16 -17.27 16.98 7.11
CA THR A 16 -15.93 16.71 7.59
C THR A 16 -15.02 16.81 6.37
N THR A 17 -14.02 17.67 6.44
CA THR A 17 -13.03 17.86 5.39
C THR A 17 -12.33 16.52 5.17
N THR A 18 -12.81 15.72 4.21
CA THR A 18 -12.08 14.55 3.72
C THR A 18 -10.77 15.09 3.15
N GLY A 19 -9.66 14.80 3.84
CA GLY A 19 -8.34 15.22 3.40
C GLY A 19 -8.14 14.84 1.94
N ILE A 20 -7.69 15.80 1.13
CA ILE A 20 -7.20 15.56 -0.21
C ILE A 20 -6.07 14.53 -0.12
N ALA A 21 -6.35 13.32 -0.58
CA ALA A 21 -5.42 12.20 -0.53
C ALA A 21 -4.21 12.51 -1.44
N ALA A 22 -3.10 12.93 -0.84
CA ALA A 22 -1.83 13.09 -1.53
C ALA A 22 -0.99 11.81 -1.42
N ALA A 23 -0.32 11.43 -2.49
CA ALA A 23 0.65 10.35 -2.45
C ALA A 23 1.92 10.82 -1.72
N THR A 24 2.36 10.05 -0.74
CA THR A 24 3.61 10.28 -0.03
C THR A 24 4.67 9.33 -0.60
N PRO A 25 5.78 9.84 -1.16
CA PRO A 25 6.83 9.01 -1.70
C PRO A 25 7.61 8.30 -0.59
N MET A 26 8.16 7.14 -0.93
CA MET A 26 9.05 6.35 -0.10
C MET A 26 10.42 6.26 -0.77
N ALA A 27 11.47 6.09 0.03
CA ALA A 27 12.83 5.98 -0.50
C ALA A 27 12.98 4.68 -1.31
N PRO A 28 13.77 4.69 -2.40
CA PRO A 28 14.21 3.46 -3.03
C PRO A 28 15.06 2.62 -2.07
N HIS A 29 14.92 1.30 -2.17
CA HIS A 29 15.74 0.36 -1.42
C HIS A 29 16.21 -0.79 -2.31
N GLU A 30 17.45 -1.20 -2.09
CA GLU A 30 18.07 -2.32 -2.80
C GLU A 30 18.65 -3.31 -1.81
N SER A 31 18.70 -4.56 -2.23
CA SER A 31 19.43 -5.63 -1.56
C SER A 31 20.18 -6.46 -2.58
N THR A 32 21.47 -6.62 -2.34
CA THR A 32 22.35 -7.45 -3.16
C THR A 32 22.50 -8.82 -2.50
N TYR A 33 22.15 -9.85 -3.25
CA TYR A 33 22.39 -11.24 -2.88
C TYR A 33 23.67 -11.74 -3.57
N HIS A 34 24.59 -12.27 -2.76
CA HIS A 34 25.76 -12.98 -3.26
C HIS A 34 25.53 -14.49 -3.18
N GLY A 35 25.41 -15.10 -4.35
CA GLY A 35 25.21 -16.53 -4.51
C GLY A 35 26.52 -17.31 -4.66
N PRO A 36 26.41 -18.65 -4.79
CA PRO A 36 27.55 -19.50 -5.09
C PRO A 36 28.24 -19.11 -6.41
N ALA A 37 29.53 -19.46 -6.54
CA ALA A 37 30.33 -19.25 -7.75
C ALA A 37 30.45 -17.78 -8.22
N GLY A 38 30.29 -16.81 -7.31
CA GLY A 38 30.42 -15.38 -7.63
C GLY A 38 29.20 -14.79 -8.33
N PHE A 39 28.05 -15.49 -8.29
CA PHE A 39 26.79 -14.95 -8.75
C PHE A 39 26.34 -13.78 -7.86
N GLU A 40 25.87 -12.71 -8.48
CA GLU A 40 25.36 -11.54 -7.77
C GLU A 40 24.03 -11.13 -8.39
N LEU A 41 23.04 -10.80 -7.57
CA LEU A 41 21.80 -10.19 -8.01
C LEU A 41 21.48 -9.02 -7.10
N THR A 42 21.17 -7.87 -7.69
CA THR A 42 20.60 -6.74 -6.96
C THR A 42 19.11 -6.71 -7.23
N LEU A 43 18.31 -6.91 -6.18
CA LEU A 43 16.88 -6.68 -6.18
C LEU A 43 16.63 -5.30 -5.60
N GLY A 44 15.81 -4.51 -6.29
CA GLY A 44 15.46 -3.17 -5.83
C GLY A 44 14.01 -2.82 -6.06
N HIS A 45 13.59 -1.76 -5.39
CA HIS A 45 12.35 -1.09 -5.72
C HIS A 45 12.52 0.44 -5.67
N THR A 46 11.78 1.11 -6.54
CA THR A 46 11.78 2.57 -6.72
C THR A 46 10.37 3.06 -7.00
N ASP A 47 10.19 4.38 -7.02
CA ASP A 47 8.92 5.06 -7.29
C ASP A 47 7.78 4.61 -6.37
N GLN A 48 8.16 4.14 -5.17
CA GLN A 48 7.18 3.69 -4.20
C GLN A 48 6.45 4.90 -3.62
N SER A 49 5.13 4.84 -3.58
CA SER A 49 4.33 5.84 -2.88
C SER A 49 3.10 5.22 -2.25
N TYR A 50 2.67 5.80 -1.13
CA TYR A 50 1.43 5.42 -0.46
C TYR A 50 0.44 6.59 -0.47
N ARG A 51 -0.83 6.29 -0.70
CA ARG A 51 -1.91 7.28 -0.71
C ARG A 51 -3.07 6.77 0.12
N GLN A 52 -3.18 7.27 1.34
CA GLN A 52 -4.30 6.95 2.21
C GLN A 52 -5.58 7.60 1.67
N VAL A 53 -6.68 6.86 1.67
CA VAL A 53 -8.00 7.36 1.26
C VAL A 53 -9.03 7.13 2.37
N PRO A 54 -10.14 7.89 2.38
CA PRO A 54 -11.28 7.54 3.22
C PRO A 54 -11.72 6.12 2.92
N ALA A 55 -12.08 5.36 3.97
CA ALA A 55 -12.56 4.00 3.80
C ALA A 55 -13.80 3.98 2.92
N LEU A 56 -13.80 3.13 1.88
CA LEU A 56 -14.90 3.06 0.91
C LEU A 56 -16.27 2.77 1.54
N ASN A 57 -16.30 2.01 2.64
CA ASN A 57 -17.53 1.67 3.37
C ASN A 57 -17.91 2.68 4.47
N ALA A 58 -17.20 3.81 4.58
CA ALA A 58 -17.39 4.86 5.58
C ALA A 58 -17.31 4.39 7.05
N MET A 59 -16.75 3.20 7.33
CA MET A 59 -16.58 2.73 8.71
C MET A 59 -15.33 3.35 9.34
N PRO A 60 -15.44 4.00 10.51
CA PRO A 60 -14.32 4.73 11.13
C PRO A 60 -13.19 3.83 11.61
N THR A 61 -13.45 2.53 11.76
CA THR A 61 -12.45 1.51 12.09
C THR A 61 -11.62 1.07 10.90
N ASN A 62 -12.06 1.37 9.68
CA ASN A 62 -11.38 0.93 8.47
C ASN A 62 -10.31 1.95 8.05
N ARG A 63 -9.24 1.44 7.46
CA ARG A 63 -8.17 2.23 6.84
C ARG A 63 -7.95 1.66 5.45
N GLU A 64 -7.77 2.55 4.49
CA GLU A 64 -7.57 2.17 3.10
C GLU A 64 -6.41 2.99 2.53
N VAL A 65 -5.56 2.32 1.77
CA VAL A 65 -4.34 2.91 1.20
C VAL A 65 -4.09 2.29 -0.17
N PHE A 66 -3.75 3.13 -1.14
CA PHE A 66 -3.18 2.68 -2.40
C PHE A 66 -1.66 2.70 -2.31
N LEU A 67 -1.02 1.65 -2.84
CA LEU A 67 0.42 1.50 -2.89
C LEU A 67 0.83 1.36 -4.36
N ASP A 68 1.65 2.29 -4.82
CA ASP A 68 2.32 2.23 -6.12
C ASP A 68 3.78 1.84 -5.88
N ASN A 69 4.36 0.98 -6.71
CA ASN A 69 5.74 0.49 -6.57
C ASN A 69 6.29 -0.06 -7.89
N THR A 70 7.54 0.27 -8.21
CA THR A 70 8.29 -0.34 -9.32
C THR A 70 9.37 -1.24 -8.75
N ALA A 71 9.30 -2.55 -9.02
CA ALA A 71 10.33 -3.52 -8.63
C ALA A 71 11.21 -3.88 -9.83
N TYR A 72 12.51 -4.08 -9.61
CA TYR A 72 13.49 -4.44 -10.65
C TYR A 72 14.55 -5.38 -10.13
N VAL A 73 15.20 -6.10 -11.05
CA VAL A 73 16.35 -6.97 -10.76
C VAL A 73 17.46 -6.63 -11.75
N THR A 74 18.67 -6.43 -11.22
CA THR A 74 19.89 -6.25 -12.01
C THR A 74 20.81 -7.44 -11.77
N ALA A 75 21.29 -8.02 -12.87
CA ALA A 75 22.29 -9.07 -12.87
C ALA A 75 23.60 -8.57 -13.53
N PRO A 76 24.78 -9.03 -13.10
CA PRO A 76 26.05 -8.65 -13.69
C PRO A 76 26.15 -9.15 -15.14
N ALA A 77 26.97 -8.45 -15.94
CA ALA A 77 27.18 -8.80 -17.34
C ALA A 77 27.70 -10.24 -17.48
N GLY A 78 27.05 -11.03 -18.34
CA GLY A 78 27.39 -12.45 -18.53
C GLY A 78 26.74 -13.40 -17.52
N ALA A 79 25.89 -12.92 -16.61
CA ALA A 79 25.07 -13.77 -15.77
C ALA A 79 24.12 -14.61 -16.64
N THR A 80 24.31 -15.93 -16.63
CA THR A 80 23.40 -16.90 -17.25
C THR A 80 22.53 -17.49 -16.15
N GLY A 81 21.32 -16.95 -15.98
CA GLY A 81 20.36 -17.36 -14.96
C GLY A 81 19.08 -17.95 -15.55
N GLY A 82 18.34 -18.70 -14.73
CA GLY A 82 17.00 -19.19 -15.05
C GLY A 82 15.91 -18.11 -14.97
N PRO A 83 14.62 -18.48 -15.11
CA PRO A 83 13.51 -17.53 -15.12
C PRO A 83 13.42 -16.73 -13.81
N LEU A 84 13.05 -15.46 -13.90
CA LEU A 84 12.83 -14.60 -12.75
C LEU A 84 11.38 -14.73 -12.28
N ASN A 85 11.21 -15.19 -11.04
CA ASN A 85 9.91 -15.29 -10.40
C ASN A 85 9.73 -14.14 -9.40
N ILE A 86 8.74 -13.28 -9.61
CA ILE A 86 8.41 -12.18 -8.71
C ILE A 86 7.11 -12.50 -7.99
N TYR A 87 7.12 -12.37 -6.65
CA TYR A 87 5.95 -12.59 -5.80
C TYR A 87 5.47 -11.27 -5.22
N SER A 88 4.19 -10.98 -5.39
CA SER A 88 3.53 -9.89 -4.67
C SER A 88 3.00 -10.39 -3.33
N TRP A 89 3.26 -9.64 -2.26
CA TRP A 89 2.68 -9.93 -0.95
C TRP A 89 2.41 -8.64 -0.17
N ALA A 90 1.45 -8.71 0.74
CA ALA A 90 1.16 -7.65 1.69
C ALA A 90 1.07 -8.25 3.09
N THR A 91 1.75 -7.64 4.05
CA THR A 91 1.66 -8.00 5.47
C THR A 91 1.05 -6.86 6.26
N VAL A 92 0.11 -7.20 7.14
CA VAL A 92 -0.49 -6.28 8.09
C VAL A 92 -0.18 -6.76 9.49
N THR A 93 0.42 -5.88 10.30
CA THR A 93 0.61 -6.10 11.73
C THR A 93 -0.28 -5.13 12.50
N ALA A 94 -1.12 -5.67 13.38
CA ALA A 94 -1.98 -4.90 14.26
C ALA A 94 -1.58 -5.19 15.71
N THR A 95 -1.25 -4.12 16.44
CA THR A 95 -0.82 -4.21 17.84
C THR A 95 -1.81 -3.46 18.73
N THR A 96 -2.29 -4.13 19.76
CA THR A 96 -3.05 -3.56 20.88
C THR A 96 -2.28 -3.80 22.18
N PRO A 97 -2.69 -3.20 23.31
CA PRO A 97 -2.08 -3.50 24.61
C PRO A 97 -2.18 -4.98 25.02
N GLN A 98 -3.15 -5.71 24.46
CA GLN A 98 -3.44 -7.10 24.83
C GLN A 98 -2.87 -8.12 23.85
N VAL A 99 -2.75 -7.77 22.55
CA VAL A 99 -2.32 -8.72 21.52
C VAL A 99 -1.62 -8.01 20.35
N SER A 100 -0.62 -8.69 19.78
CA SER A 100 -0.09 -8.36 18.46
C SER A 100 -0.42 -9.50 17.51
N ALA A 101 -0.95 -9.17 16.34
CA ALA A 101 -1.27 -10.12 15.29
C ALA A 101 -0.70 -9.64 13.97
N THR A 102 -0.06 -10.57 13.25
CA THR A 102 0.45 -10.34 11.90
C THR A 102 -0.20 -11.34 10.96
N ASN A 103 -0.68 -10.86 9.82
CA ASN A 103 -1.17 -11.71 8.74
C ASN A 103 -0.66 -11.22 7.39
N SER A 104 -0.50 -12.15 6.45
CA SER A 104 0.03 -11.88 5.12
C SER A 104 -0.87 -12.50 4.07
N VAL A 105 -1.05 -11.77 2.96
CA VAL A 105 -1.71 -12.28 1.75
C VAL A 105 -0.69 -12.29 0.63
N PHE A 106 -0.68 -13.37 -0.14
CA PHE A 106 0.19 -13.56 -1.29
C PHE A 106 -0.64 -13.50 -2.57
N GLY A 107 -0.17 -12.73 -3.54
CA GLY A 107 -0.74 -12.71 -4.87
C GLY A 107 -0.10 -13.75 -5.78
N ASP A 108 -0.45 -13.68 -7.06
CA ASP A 108 0.09 -14.57 -8.09
C ASP A 108 1.57 -14.30 -8.37
N THR A 109 2.25 -15.33 -8.89
CA THR A 109 3.64 -15.22 -9.37
C THR A 109 3.68 -14.59 -10.75
N MET A 110 4.54 -13.59 -10.91
CA MET A 110 4.92 -13.04 -12.21
C MET A 110 6.19 -13.73 -12.70
N PHE A 111 6.21 -14.15 -13.97
CA PHE A 111 7.34 -14.80 -14.61
C PHE A 111 7.95 -13.87 -15.65
N LEU A 112 9.25 -13.58 -15.54
CA LEU A 112 10.02 -12.76 -16.47
C LEU A 112 11.18 -13.55 -17.08
#